data_AF-A0A3L6QWF0-F1
#
_entry.id   AF-A0A3L6QWF0-F1
#
_cell.length_a   1.000
_cell.length_b   1.000
_cell.length_c   1.000
_cell.angle_alpha   90.00
_cell.angle_beta   90.00
_cell.angle_gamma   90.00
#
_symmetry.space_group_name_H-M   'P 1'
#
loop_
_entity.id
_entity.type
_entity.pdbx_description
1 polymer ?
#
loop_
_entity_poly.entity_id
_entity_poly.type
_entity_poly.pdbx_seq_one_letter_code
_entity_poly.pdbx_strand_id
1 'polypeptide(L)' 'MRGELPYTADIKSAIKYHRNLTSRGYRALVYSGDHDLVVPHLGTQAWVRSLNFFSIVDDWRAWHLDGQSAGA' A
#
# COMPACT_ATOMS: atom_id res chain seq x y z
N MET A 1 -12.56 -25.18 7.63
CA MET A 1 -13.40 -24.39 8.54
C MET A 1 -13.32 -22.92 8.11
N ARG A 2 -14.32 -22.40 7.40
CA ARG A 2 -14.43 -20.97 7.10
C ARG A 2 -15.26 -20.35 8.22
N GLY A 3 -14.63 -19.61 9.11
CA GLY A 3 -15.35 -18.71 10.02
C GLY A 3 -15.77 -17.50 9.20
N GLU A 4 -17.05 -17.39 8.89
CA GLU A 4 -17.59 -16.21 8.23
C GLU A 4 -17.52 -15.03 9.20
N LEU A 5 -16.65 -14.07 8.89
CA LEU A 5 -16.58 -12.79 9.57
C LEU A 5 -17.88 -12.03 9.27
N PRO A 6 -18.47 -11.30 10.24
CA PRO A 6 -19.81 -10.71 10.16
C PRO A 6 -19.90 -9.45 9.28
N TYR A 7 -19.11 -9.35 8.21
CA TYR A 7 -19.27 -8.30 7.21
C TYR A 7 -20.32 -8.71 6.19
N THR A 8 -21.27 -7.82 5.93
CA THR A 8 -22.35 -8.03 4.94
C THR A 8 -22.05 -7.41 3.59
N ALA A 9 -21.04 -6.53 3.51
CA ALA A 9 -20.67 -5.83 2.30
C ALA A 9 -19.22 -5.32 2.32
N ASP A 10 -18.62 -5.26 1.13
CA ASP A 10 -17.31 -4.66 0.90
C ASP A 10 -17.41 -3.15 0.60
N ILE A 11 -16.36 -2.41 0.95
CA ILE A 11 -16.20 -1.03 0.52
C ILE A 11 -15.60 -0.97 -0.89
N LYS A 12 -16.14 -0.11 -1.75
CA LYS A 12 -15.64 0.06 -3.12
C LYS A 12 -14.24 0.67 -3.21
N SER A 13 -13.83 1.45 -2.21
CA SER A 13 -12.53 2.11 -2.19
C SER A 13 -12.09 2.48 -0.77
N ALA A 14 -10.82 2.24 -0.47
CA ALA A 14 -10.19 2.60 0.80
C ALA A 14 -9.45 3.96 0.77
N ILE A 15 -9.44 4.67 -0.37
CA ILE A 15 -8.67 5.91 -0.59
C ILE A 15 -9.05 6.99 0.43
N LYS A 16 -10.36 7.23 0.61
CA LYS A 16 -10.88 8.25 1.54
C LYS A 16 -10.41 8.01 2.97
N TYR A 17 -10.39 6.75 3.41
CA TYR A 17 -10.00 6.39 4.76
C TYR A 17 -8.49 6.56 4.98
N HIS A 18 -7.67 6.13 4.02
CA HIS A 18 -6.23 6.33 4.09
C HIS A 18 -5.86 7.82 4.13
N ARG A 19 -6.48 8.66 3.30
CA ARG A 19 -6.26 10.11 3.35
C ARG A 19 -6.63 10.72 4.71
N ASN A 20 -7.74 10.30 5.31
CA ASN A 20 -8.17 10.81 6.62
C ASN A 20 -7.19 10.40 7.73
N LEU A 21 -6.68 9.17 7.70
CA LEU A 21 -5.71 8.71 8.69
C LEU A 21 -4.37 9.44 8.53
N THR A 22 -3.86 9.56 7.32
CA THR A 22 -2.57 10.23 7.09
C THR A 22 -2.65 11.74 7.34
N SER A 23 -3.78 12.41 7.06
CA SER A 23 -3.97 13.83 7.39
C SER A 23 -4.01 14.10 8.91
N ARG A 24 -4.32 13.09 9.72
CA ARG A 24 -4.27 13.14 11.18
C ARG A 24 -2.89 12.81 11.75
N GLY A 25 -1.89 12.58 10.90
CA GLY A 25 -0.51 12.28 11.31
C GLY A 25 -0.22 10.81 11.59
N TYR A 26 -1.15 9.89 11.28
CA TYR A 26 -0.85 8.46 11.40
C TYR A 26 0.11 8.00 10.31
N ARG A 27 1.13 7.24 10.71
CA ARG A 27 2.11 6.65 9.78
C ARG A 27 1.50 5.43 9.10
N ALA A 28 1.70 5.34 7.79
CA ALA A 28 1.30 4.19 6.99
C ALA A 28 2.52 3.65 6.22
N LEU A 29 2.62 2.33 6.13
CA LEU A 29 3.58 1.62 5.29
C LEU A 29 2.78 0.72 4.35
N VAL A 30 3.02 0.87 3.05
CA VAL A 30 2.39 0.05 2.00
C VAL A 30 3.51 -0.71 1.30
N TYR A 31 3.41 -2.03 1.24
CA TYR A 31 4.34 -2.91 0.54
C TYR A 31 3.56 -3.88 -0.35
N SER A 32 4.18 -4.31 -1.44
CA SER A 32 3.57 -5.24 -2.41
C SER A 32 4.66 -6.12 -2.99
N GLY A 33 4.42 -7.43 -3.01
CA GLY A 33 5.28 -8.36 -3.72
C GLY A 33 5.27 -8.09 -5.22
N ASP A 34 6.43 -8.15 -5.86
CA ASP A 34 6.61 -7.91 -7.30
C ASP A 34 6.10 -9.08 -8.17
N HIS A 35 6.08 -10.30 -7.61
CA HIS A 35 5.58 -11.50 -8.28
C HIS A 35 4.10 -11.82 -8.04
N ASP A 36 3.34 -10.97 -7.35
CA ASP A 36 1.88 -11.14 -7.22
C ASP A 36 1.19 -10.77 -8.54
N LEU A 37 0.50 -11.74 -9.16
CA LEU A 37 -0.25 -11.54 -10.41
C LEU A 37 -1.72 -11.19 -10.17
N VAL A 38 -2.26 -11.44 -8.98
CA VAL A 38 -3.66 -11.15 -8.63
C VAL A 38 -3.81 -9.68 -8.23
N VAL A 39 -2.88 -9.19 -7.41
CA VAL A 39 -2.78 -7.76 -7.03
C VAL A 39 -1.37 -7.26 -7.37
N PRO A 40 -1.13 -6.89 -8.63
CA PRO A 40 0.22 -6.55 -9.08
C PRO A 40 0.75 -5.28 -8.41
N HIS A 41 2.06 -5.26 -8.15
CA HIS A 41 2.76 -4.12 -7.57
C HIS A 41 2.48 -2.80 -8.31
N LEU A 42 2.37 -2.82 -9.64
CA LEU A 42 2.02 -1.64 -10.44
C LEU A 42 0.63 -1.07 -10.08
N GLY A 43 -0.33 -1.92 -9.72
CA GLY A 43 -1.65 -1.52 -9.24
C GLY A 43 -1.53 -0.81 -7.89
N THR A 44 -0.72 -1.35 -6.98
CA THR A 44 -0.43 -0.71 -5.70
C THR A 44 0.25 0.65 -5.89
N GLN A 45 1.22 0.76 -6.81
CA GLN A 45 1.89 2.02 -7.12
C GLN A 45 0.90 3.07 -7.67
N ALA A 46 0.01 2.68 -8.59
CA ALA A 46 -1.03 3.55 -9.12
C ALA A 46 -2.02 3.98 -8.02
N TRP A 47 -2.39 3.07 -7.12
CA TRP A 47 -3.25 3.36 -5.98
C TRP A 47 -2.61 4.36 -5.01
N VAL A 48 -1.31 4.22 -4.67
CA VAL A 48 -0.59 5.19 -3.83
C VAL A 48 -0.55 6.56 -4.49
N ARG A 49 -0.29 6.64 -5.80
CA ARG A 49 -0.37 7.91 -6.56
C ARG A 49 -1.76 8.54 -6.50
N SER A 50 -2.83 7.74 -6.48
CA SER A 50 -4.22 8.23 -6.34
C SER A 50 -4.51 8.87 -4.97
N LEU A 51 -3.71 8.59 -3.94
CA LEU A 51 -3.82 9.28 -2.65
C LEU A 51 -3.43 10.76 -2.75
N ASN A 52 -2.75 11.17 -3.83
CA ASN A 52 -2.40 12.55 -4.16
C ASN A 52 -1.62 13.26 -3.04
N PHE A 53 -0.58 12.60 -2.55
CA PHE A 53 0.42 13.25 -1.69
C PHE A 53 1.24 14.23 -2.55
N PHE A 54 1.42 15.45 -2.05
CA PHE A 54 2.00 16.54 -2.84
C PHE A 54 3.53 16.51 -2.93
N SER A 55 4.23 15.63 -2.19
CA SER A 55 5.69 15.60 -2.14
C SER A 55 6.23 14.17 -2.01
N ILE A 56 7.18 13.84 -2.89
CA ILE A 56 8.12 12.73 -2.71
C ILE A 56 9.26 13.28 -1.86
N VAL A 57 9.52 12.64 -0.72
CA VAL A 57 10.54 13.08 0.26
C VAL A 57 11.85 12.32 0.15
N ASP A 58 11.81 11.12 -0.43
CA ASP A 58 12.97 10.26 -0.72
C ASP A 58 12.66 9.53 -2.03
N ASP A 59 13.64 9.45 -2.92
CA ASP A 59 13.48 8.80 -4.22
C ASP A 59 13.47 7.27 -4.06
N TRP A 60 12.91 6.59 -5.07
CA TRP A 60 12.85 5.14 -5.12
C TRP A 60 14.25 4.52 -5.04
N ARG A 61 14.47 3.60 -4.10
CA ARG A 61 15.79 3.01 -3.87
C ARG A 61 15.69 1.60 -3.32
N ALA A 62 16.59 0.74 -3.78
CA ALA A 62 16.74 -0.59 -3.23
C ALA A 62 16.99 -0.54 -1.72
N TRP A 63 16.25 -1.36 -0.97
CA TRP A 63 16.54 -1.61 0.44
C TRP A 63 17.23 -2.98 0.56
N HIS A 64 18.21 -3.02 1.46
CA HIS A 64 19.10 -4.16 1.59
C HIS A 64 18.92 -4.82 2.96
N LEU A 65 18.96 -6.15 2.96
CA LEU A 65 19.02 -6.98 4.16
C LEU A 65 20.12 -8.01 3.94
N ASP A 66 21.05 -8.12 4.90
CA ASP A 66 22.18 -9.06 4.85
C ASP A 66 23.01 -8.99 3.55
N GLY A 67 23.18 -7.77 3.02
CA GLY A 67 23.94 -7.52 1.80
C GLY A 67 23.22 -7.89 0.49
N GLN A 68 21.95 -8.30 0.56
CA GLN A 68 21.11 -8.60 -0.60
C GLN A 68 20.00 -7.56 -0.76
N SER A 69 19.64 -7.25 -2.00
CA SER A 69 18.47 -6.43 -2.31
C SER A 69 17.20 -7.21 -1.95
N ALA A 70 16.43 -6.72 -0.99
CA ALA A 70 15.20 -7.34 -0.55
C ALA A 70 13.95 -6.72 -1.19
N GLY A 71 14.12 -5.56 -1.83
CA GLY A 71 13.14 -4.89 -2.66
C GLY A 71 13.64 -3.52 -3.07
N ALA A 72 12.76 -2.73 -3.67
CA ALA A 72 13.02 -1.35 -4.06
C ALA A 72 11.83 -0.46 -3.70
#